data_AF-A0A9W8UNF8-F1
#
_entry.id   AF-A0A9W8UNF8-F1
#
_cell.length_a   1.000
_cell.length_b   1.000
_cell.length_c   1.000
_cell.angle_alpha   90.00
_cell.angle_beta   90.00
_cell.angle_gamma   90.00
#
_symmetry.space_group_name_H-M   'P 1'
#
loop_
_entity.id
_entity.type
_entity.pdbx_description
1 polymer ?
#
loop_
_entity_poly.entity_id
_entity_poly.type
_entity_poly.pdbx_seq_one_letter_code
_entity_poly.pdbx_strand_id
1 'polypeptide(L)'
;MANVYPTDVDRLIPVHHKTDKVPYVSDWKLHLWIIIHSAIPLFLHQLIATATGHNFGHVGAYMFYYFGSRIFVIREMRSLRELGHQYGFLDGDSHERDGVPDVGVNKVLRSGLFAGLGRPLLLICLAYDANTPPAGTNWTWLLVELSLYGIVLDFWFYWYHRVMHEVTALWKYHRTHHLTKHPNPLLTIYADHEQEFFDIVGIPFMAYATMKIMGLPMGFYEWYICNQYLQFSELVGHSGLRLSITPPNPLTWLMRILDMDLVVEDHDLHHRRGWRRSFNYGKQTRIWDRVFGTCADRVETKMENIDYAANVRIPYI
;
A
#
# COMPACT_ATOMS: atom_id res chain seq x y z
N MET A 1 -9.14 -15.55 16.14
CA MET A 1 -8.42 -14.26 16.12
C MET A 1 -7.75 -14.08 14.76
N ALA A 2 -7.70 -12.86 14.21
CA ALA A 2 -7.12 -12.61 12.88
C ALA A 2 -5.60 -12.90 12.79
N ASN A 3 -4.90 -13.01 13.93
CA ASN A 3 -3.45 -13.26 14.05
C ASN A 3 -2.60 -12.35 13.14
N VAL A 4 -2.74 -11.04 13.36
CA VAL A 4 -2.10 -9.97 12.56
C VAL A 4 -1.00 -9.24 13.33
N TYR A 5 -0.43 -9.86 14.36
CA TYR A 5 0.77 -9.33 15.01
C TYR A 5 1.89 -9.18 13.98
N PRO A 6 2.75 -8.16 14.07
CA PRO A 6 3.77 -7.88 13.08
C PRO A 6 4.94 -8.87 13.17
N THR A 7 5.15 -9.48 14.33
CA THR A 7 6.20 -10.48 14.63
C THR A 7 5.64 -11.56 15.56
N ASP A 8 6.33 -12.69 15.65
CA ASP A 8 6.04 -13.79 16.56
C ASP A 8 7.12 -13.78 17.65
N VAL A 9 6.72 -13.71 18.92
CA VAL A 9 7.63 -13.50 20.06
C VAL A 9 8.70 -14.60 20.19
N ASP A 10 8.34 -15.83 19.82
CA ASP A 10 9.20 -17.01 19.98
C ASP A 10 10.11 -17.28 18.77
N ARG A 11 10.16 -16.37 17.79
CA ARG A 11 10.91 -16.56 16.55
C ARG A 11 11.92 -15.43 16.34
N LEU A 12 13.17 -15.81 16.12
CA LEU A 12 14.27 -14.88 15.92
C LEU A 12 14.12 -14.10 14.61
N ILE A 13 14.47 -12.82 14.66
CA ILE A 13 14.51 -11.92 13.51
C ILE A 13 15.98 -11.77 13.09
N PRO A 14 16.33 -12.05 11.82
CA PRO A 14 17.69 -11.83 11.33
C PRO A 14 18.11 -10.36 11.42
N VAL A 15 19.35 -10.13 11.84
CA VAL A 15 19.98 -8.81 11.88
C VAL A 15 21.12 -8.80 10.86
N HIS A 16 21.17 -7.75 10.05
CA HIS A 16 22.11 -7.60 8.95
C HIS A 16 22.87 -6.29 9.09
N HIS A 17 24.13 -6.28 8.66
CA HIS A 17 24.85 -5.02 8.52
C HIS A 17 24.27 -4.23 7.35
N LYS A 18 24.29 -2.89 7.45
CA LYS A 18 23.79 -2.00 6.39
C LYS A 18 24.45 -2.20 5.02
N THR A 19 25.67 -2.75 5.00
CA THR A 19 26.43 -3.06 3.79
C THR A 19 26.14 -4.45 3.21
N ASP A 20 25.41 -5.31 3.93
CA ASP A 20 25.07 -6.65 3.44
C ASP A 20 24.17 -6.53 2.21
N LYS A 21 24.24 -7.52 1.32
CA LYS A 21 23.36 -7.57 0.16
C LYS A 21 21.89 -7.60 0.59
N VAL A 22 21.05 -6.83 -0.10
CA VAL A 22 19.60 -6.78 0.13
C VAL A 22 18.89 -7.63 -0.92
N PRO A 23 18.17 -8.70 -0.54
CA PRO A 23 17.47 -9.54 -1.49
C PRO A 23 16.39 -8.77 -2.28
N TYR A 24 16.34 -9.00 -3.60
CA TYR A 24 15.31 -8.45 -4.47
C TYR A 24 14.04 -9.31 -4.48
N VAL A 25 12.88 -8.65 -4.54
CA VAL A 25 11.59 -9.31 -4.77
C VAL A 25 11.11 -8.97 -6.18
N SER A 26 11.00 -10.00 -7.02
CA SER A 26 10.55 -9.87 -8.41
C SER A 26 9.19 -9.19 -8.53
N ASP A 27 9.11 -8.14 -9.36
CA ASP A 27 7.87 -7.40 -9.63
C ASP A 27 6.75 -8.32 -10.09
N TRP A 28 7.06 -9.27 -10.97
CA TRP A 28 6.10 -10.23 -11.49
C TRP A 28 5.45 -11.04 -10.36
N LYS A 29 6.23 -11.42 -9.35
CA LYS A 29 5.69 -12.15 -8.19
C LYS A 29 4.80 -11.26 -7.32
N LEU A 30 5.12 -9.97 -7.21
CA LEU A 30 4.27 -9.00 -6.51
C LEU A 30 2.93 -8.84 -7.23
N HIS A 31 2.97 -8.63 -8.56
CA HIS A 31 1.78 -8.57 -9.41
C HIS A 31 0.94 -9.85 -9.27
N LEU A 32 1.57 -11.02 -9.36
CA LEU A 32 0.89 -12.31 -9.27
C LEU A 32 0.24 -12.51 -7.89
N TRP A 33 0.92 -12.13 -6.82
CA TRP A 33 0.36 -12.19 -5.46
C TRP A 33 -0.90 -11.31 -5.36
N ILE A 34 -0.84 -10.05 -5.80
CA ILE A 34 -1.98 -9.13 -5.74
C ILE A 34 -3.13 -9.64 -6.62
N ILE A 35 -2.85 -10.02 -7.86
CA ILE A 35 -3.87 -10.47 -8.83
C ILE A 35 -4.57 -11.72 -8.32
N ILE A 36 -3.84 -12.74 -7.84
CA ILE A 36 -4.44 -13.96 -7.31
C ILE A 36 -5.40 -13.64 -6.16
N HIS A 37 -4.99 -12.80 -5.23
CA HIS A 37 -5.82 -12.46 -4.07
C HIS A 37 -7.01 -11.56 -4.42
N SER A 38 -6.83 -10.66 -5.39
CA SER A 38 -7.89 -9.77 -5.89
C SER A 38 -8.90 -10.52 -6.76
N ALA A 39 -8.47 -11.55 -7.49
CA ALA A 39 -9.34 -12.32 -8.39
C ALA A 39 -10.31 -13.22 -7.64
N ILE A 40 -9.99 -13.67 -6.42
CA ILE A 40 -10.87 -14.54 -5.61
C ILE A 40 -12.27 -13.93 -5.42
N PRO A 41 -12.43 -12.71 -4.85
CA PRO A 41 -13.76 -12.13 -4.70
C PRO A 41 -14.44 -11.84 -6.04
N LEU A 42 -13.70 -11.44 -7.08
CA LEU A 42 -14.27 -11.24 -8.41
C LEU A 42 -14.86 -12.53 -8.99
N PHE A 43 -14.10 -13.63 -8.89
CA PHE A 43 -14.52 -14.94 -9.36
C PHE A 43 -15.72 -15.46 -8.58
N LEU A 44 -15.71 -15.33 -7.25
CA LEU A 44 -16.84 -15.75 -6.40
C LEU A 44 -18.10 -14.91 -6.67
N HIS A 45 -17.96 -13.60 -6.86
CA HIS A 45 -19.08 -12.75 -7.24
C HIS A 45 -19.66 -13.18 -8.59
N GLN A 46 -18.81 -13.41 -9.60
CA GLN A 46 -19.27 -13.88 -10.91
C GLN A 46 -19.96 -15.25 -10.81
N LEU A 47 -19.40 -16.17 -10.02
CA LEU A 47 -19.99 -17.49 -9.81
C LEU A 47 -21.39 -17.38 -9.19
N ILE A 48 -21.57 -16.52 -8.19
CA ILE A 48 -22.86 -16.29 -7.54
C ILE A 48 -23.86 -15.66 -8.51
N ALA A 49 -23.44 -14.66 -9.29
CA ALA A 49 -24.29 -14.03 -10.28
C ALA A 49 -24.75 -15.03 -11.35
N THR A 50 -23.85 -15.87 -11.85
CA THR A 50 -24.18 -16.92 -12.82
C THR A 50 -25.11 -17.98 -12.21
N ALA A 51 -24.83 -18.43 -10.98
CA ALA A 51 -25.60 -19.50 -10.34
C ALA A 51 -27.02 -19.08 -9.93
N THR A 52 -27.21 -17.82 -9.55
CA THR A 52 -28.50 -17.30 -9.07
C THR A 52 -29.30 -16.56 -10.14
N GLY A 53 -28.66 -16.22 -11.27
CA GLY A 53 -29.23 -15.34 -12.29
C GLY A 53 -29.35 -13.87 -11.87
N HIS A 54 -28.86 -13.51 -10.67
CA HIS A 54 -28.99 -12.16 -10.11
C HIS A 54 -27.63 -11.64 -9.65
N ASN A 55 -27.28 -10.42 -10.06
CA ASN A 55 -26.09 -9.74 -9.58
C ASN A 55 -26.34 -9.14 -8.17
N PHE A 56 -25.28 -8.81 -7.43
CA PHE A 56 -25.46 -8.16 -6.13
C PHE A 56 -26.03 -6.74 -6.29
N GLY A 57 -27.01 -6.39 -5.45
CA GLY A 57 -27.34 -4.99 -5.20
C GLY A 57 -26.25 -4.29 -4.38
N HIS A 58 -26.29 -2.96 -4.31
CA HIS A 58 -25.25 -2.13 -3.66
C HIS A 58 -24.89 -2.56 -2.23
N VAL A 59 -25.88 -2.87 -1.39
CA VAL A 59 -25.64 -3.29 0.01
C VAL A 59 -24.95 -4.65 0.05
N GLY A 60 -25.39 -5.60 -0.78
CA GLY A 60 -24.77 -6.93 -0.87
C GLY A 60 -23.34 -6.85 -1.38
N ALA A 61 -23.11 -6.07 -2.43
CA ALA A 61 -21.78 -5.84 -2.99
C ALA A 61 -20.85 -5.16 -1.97
N TYR A 62 -21.34 -4.14 -1.25
CA TYR A 62 -20.57 -3.48 -0.19
C TYR A 62 -20.10 -4.47 0.88
N MET A 63 -21.02 -5.27 1.44
CA MET A 63 -20.66 -6.26 2.46
C MET A 63 -19.68 -7.30 1.90
N PHE A 64 -19.91 -7.77 0.67
CA PHE A 64 -19.07 -8.77 0.03
C PHE A 64 -17.63 -8.27 -0.19
N TYR A 65 -17.45 -7.09 -0.77
CA TYR A 65 -16.13 -6.51 -1.03
C TYR A 65 -15.45 -6.00 0.24
N TYR A 66 -16.22 -5.58 1.25
CA TYR A 66 -15.71 -5.31 2.59
C TYR A 66 -15.03 -6.54 3.22
N PHE A 67 -15.70 -7.70 3.22
CA PHE A 67 -15.07 -8.91 3.76
C PHE A 67 -13.91 -9.39 2.88
N GLY A 68 -14.02 -9.24 1.55
CA GLY A 68 -12.94 -9.54 0.61
C GLY A 68 -11.66 -8.75 0.89
N SER A 69 -11.76 -7.41 1.05
CA SER A 69 -10.60 -6.56 1.36
C SER A 69 -9.99 -6.90 2.72
N ARG A 70 -10.81 -7.24 3.73
CA ARG A 70 -10.32 -7.69 5.04
C ARG A 70 -9.50 -8.97 4.93
N ILE A 71 -9.93 -9.94 4.12
CA ILE A 71 -9.19 -11.17 3.88
C ILE A 71 -7.87 -10.86 3.17
N PHE A 72 -7.88 -9.99 2.16
CA PHE A 72 -6.68 -9.53 1.44
C PHE A 72 -5.64 -8.95 2.43
N VAL A 73 -6.03 -7.96 3.23
CA VAL A 73 -5.15 -7.29 4.20
C VAL A 73 -4.62 -8.28 5.25
N ILE A 74 -5.46 -9.16 5.79
CA ILE A 74 -5.01 -10.15 6.79
C ILE A 74 -3.95 -11.09 6.20
N ARG A 75 -4.12 -11.54 4.95
CA ARG A 75 -3.12 -12.39 4.28
C ARG A 75 -1.84 -11.63 4.04
N GLU A 76 -1.93 -10.40 3.55
CA GLU A 76 -0.77 -9.55 3.34
C GLU A 76 0.04 -9.38 4.63
N MET A 77 -0.61 -9.00 5.73
CA MET A 77 0.06 -8.82 7.02
C MET A 77 0.78 -10.09 7.50
N ARG A 78 0.20 -11.28 7.26
CA ARG A 78 0.85 -12.56 7.58
C ARG A 78 2.06 -12.82 6.68
N SER A 79 1.94 -12.54 5.38
CA SER A 79 3.06 -12.63 4.45
C SER A 79 4.20 -11.69 4.86
N LEU A 80 3.90 -10.46 5.27
CA LEU A 80 4.90 -9.49 5.74
C LEU A 80 5.56 -9.93 7.05
N ARG A 81 4.79 -10.46 8.01
CA ARG A 81 5.37 -11.06 9.23
C ARG A 81 6.34 -12.18 8.91
N GLU A 82 5.94 -13.11 8.05
CA GLU A 82 6.77 -14.24 7.67
C GLU A 82 8.06 -13.78 7.00
N LEU A 83 7.99 -12.79 6.10
CA LEU A 83 9.16 -12.19 5.48
C LEU A 83 10.07 -11.49 6.51
N GLY A 84 9.51 -10.84 7.52
CA GLY A 84 10.28 -10.20 8.59
C GLY A 84 11.12 -11.22 9.37
N HIS A 85 10.56 -12.39 9.64
CA HIS A 85 11.29 -13.48 10.28
C HIS A 85 12.29 -14.20 9.38
N GLN A 86 12.18 -14.06 8.07
CA GLN A 86 13.12 -14.67 7.12
C GLN A 86 14.27 -13.75 6.73
N TYR A 87 14.01 -12.44 6.65
CA TYR A 87 14.92 -11.46 6.03
C TYR A 87 15.25 -10.26 6.94
N GLY A 88 14.57 -10.12 8.07
CA GLY A 88 14.80 -9.01 8.98
C GLY A 88 14.24 -7.67 8.50
N PHE A 89 14.64 -6.61 9.19
CA PHE A 89 14.17 -5.24 8.96
C PHE A 89 15.34 -4.29 8.68
N LEU A 90 15.05 -3.23 7.92
CA LEU A 90 15.97 -2.13 7.68
C LEU A 90 16.34 -1.48 9.01
N ASP A 91 17.63 -1.17 9.18
CA ASP A 91 18.24 -0.63 10.42
C ASP A 91 18.06 -1.52 11.65
N GLY A 92 17.81 -2.82 11.44
CA GLY A 92 17.62 -3.82 12.49
C GLY A 92 18.88 -4.08 13.34
N ASP A 93 20.06 -3.64 12.88
CA ASP A 93 21.31 -3.65 13.66
C ASP A 93 21.37 -2.53 14.71
N SER A 94 20.47 -1.56 14.65
CA SER A 94 20.44 -0.39 15.53
C SER A 94 19.10 -0.24 16.27
N HIS A 95 17.98 -0.56 15.63
CA HIS A 95 16.64 -0.34 16.15
C HIS A 95 15.67 -1.48 15.82
N GLU A 96 14.85 -1.85 16.79
CA GLU A 96 13.71 -2.74 16.56
C GLU A 96 12.56 -2.01 15.83
N ARG A 97 11.52 -2.74 15.43
CA ARG A 97 10.28 -2.13 14.94
C ARG A 97 9.45 -1.59 16.08
N ASP A 98 8.82 -0.43 15.86
CA ASP A 98 7.94 0.20 16.84
C ASP A 98 6.74 -0.71 17.13
N GLY A 99 6.43 -0.87 18.41
CA GLY A 99 5.20 -1.49 18.87
C GLY A 99 4.00 -0.54 18.78
N VAL A 100 2.79 -1.08 18.88
CA VAL A 100 1.61 -0.24 19.11
C VAL A 100 1.64 0.22 20.56
N PRO A 101 1.69 1.53 20.86
CA PRO A 101 1.70 2.01 22.23
C PRO A 101 0.37 1.65 22.92
N ASP A 102 0.39 1.35 24.22
CA ASP A 102 -0.81 0.92 24.98
C ASP A 102 -1.98 1.91 24.83
N VAL A 103 -1.70 3.20 24.90
CA VAL A 103 -2.68 4.28 24.72
C VAL A 103 -3.20 4.38 23.28
N GLY A 104 -2.47 3.82 22.31
CA GLY A 104 -2.77 3.82 20.88
C GLY A 104 -3.57 2.61 20.38
N VAL A 105 -3.75 1.55 21.19
CA VAL A 105 -4.43 0.31 20.75
C VAL A 105 -5.84 0.58 20.22
N ASN A 106 -6.65 1.33 20.98
CA ASN A 106 -8.02 1.68 20.57
C ASN A 106 -8.05 2.52 19.29
N LYS A 107 -7.03 3.36 19.08
CA LYS A 107 -6.90 4.19 17.88
C LYS A 107 -6.59 3.31 16.68
N VAL A 108 -5.59 2.44 16.76
CA VAL A 108 -5.26 1.48 15.68
C VAL A 108 -6.49 0.64 15.30
N LEU A 109 -7.23 0.13 16.28
CA LEU A 109 -8.45 -0.66 16.01
C LEU A 109 -9.55 0.15 15.29
N ARG A 110 -9.84 1.38 15.75
CA ARG A 110 -10.83 2.25 15.11
C ARG A 110 -10.41 2.67 13.71
N SER A 111 -9.14 2.98 13.52
CA SER A 111 -8.58 3.37 12.22
C SER A 111 -8.65 2.20 11.25
N GLY A 112 -8.33 0.99 11.70
CA GLY A 112 -8.46 -0.23 10.89
C GLY A 112 -9.90 -0.56 10.52
N LEU A 113 -10.86 -0.25 11.39
CA LEU A 113 -12.28 -0.34 11.07
C LEU A 113 -12.69 0.71 10.03
N PHE A 114 -12.27 1.97 10.21
CA PHE A 114 -12.58 3.05 9.28
C PHE A 114 -11.97 2.79 7.89
N ALA A 115 -10.71 2.35 7.81
CA ALA A 115 -10.06 1.95 6.56
C ALA A 115 -10.81 0.80 5.89
N GLY A 116 -11.21 -0.20 6.69
CA GLY A 116 -11.98 -1.34 6.22
C GLY A 116 -13.32 -0.95 5.63
N LEU A 117 -14.06 -0.03 6.26
CA LEU A 117 -15.41 0.36 5.83
C LEU A 117 -15.41 1.46 4.75
N GLY A 118 -14.56 2.49 4.92
CA GLY A 118 -14.59 3.70 4.11
C GLY A 118 -14.20 3.47 2.65
N ARG A 119 -13.14 2.69 2.40
CA ARG A 119 -12.65 2.46 1.04
C ARG A 119 -13.62 1.63 0.20
N PRO A 120 -14.15 0.47 0.65
CA PRO A 120 -15.20 -0.24 -0.08
C PRO A 120 -16.47 0.60 -0.29
N LEU A 121 -16.86 1.42 0.69
CA LEU A 121 -18.02 2.30 0.53
C LEU A 121 -17.81 3.32 -0.59
N LEU A 122 -16.64 3.96 -0.64
CA LEU A 122 -16.26 4.90 -1.70
C LEU A 122 -16.36 4.25 -3.08
N LEU A 123 -15.80 3.04 -3.26
CA LEU A 123 -15.83 2.32 -4.52
C LEU A 123 -17.27 1.99 -4.96
N ILE A 124 -18.08 1.49 -4.01
CA ILE A 124 -19.47 1.12 -4.29
C ILE A 124 -20.30 2.34 -4.68
N CYS A 125 -20.19 3.45 -3.93
CA CYS A 125 -20.98 4.64 -4.19
C CYS A 125 -20.65 5.32 -5.52
N LEU A 126 -19.39 5.25 -5.98
CA LEU A 126 -18.96 6.00 -7.16
C LEU A 126 -18.94 5.20 -8.46
N ALA A 127 -18.72 3.88 -8.39
CA ALA A 127 -18.40 3.10 -9.59
C ALA A 127 -19.21 1.82 -9.75
N TYR A 128 -19.90 1.33 -8.71
CA TYR A 128 -20.59 0.03 -8.80
C TYR A 128 -21.89 0.13 -9.59
N ASP A 129 -22.03 -0.75 -10.58
CA ASP A 129 -23.25 -0.92 -11.36
C ASP A 129 -23.82 -2.32 -11.13
N ALA A 130 -25.00 -2.39 -10.53
CA ALA A 130 -25.67 -3.65 -10.24
C ALA A 130 -26.08 -4.43 -11.51
N ASN A 131 -26.08 -3.81 -12.69
CA ASN A 131 -26.42 -4.50 -13.94
C ASN A 131 -25.20 -5.16 -14.61
N THR A 132 -23.98 -4.82 -14.17
CA THR A 132 -22.75 -5.29 -14.78
C THR A 132 -22.04 -6.24 -13.80
N PRO A 133 -22.08 -7.57 -13.99
CA PRO A 133 -21.28 -8.50 -13.21
C PRO A 133 -19.79 -8.44 -13.62
N PRO A 134 -18.87 -9.05 -12.87
CA PRO A 134 -17.42 -8.96 -13.17
C PRO A 134 -17.05 -9.32 -14.61
N ALA A 135 -17.63 -10.38 -15.19
CA ALA A 135 -17.38 -10.79 -16.57
C ALA A 135 -17.99 -9.85 -17.62
N GLY A 136 -18.94 -9.00 -17.24
CA GLY A 136 -19.50 -7.96 -18.10
C GLY A 136 -18.64 -6.69 -18.20
N THR A 137 -17.55 -6.62 -17.42
CA THR A 137 -16.64 -5.48 -17.40
C THR A 137 -15.78 -5.44 -18.65
N ASN A 138 -15.57 -4.25 -19.21
CA ASN A 138 -14.63 -4.06 -20.30
C ASN A 138 -13.20 -3.89 -19.76
N TRP A 139 -12.48 -5.00 -19.61
CA TRP A 139 -11.11 -5.04 -19.06
C TRP A 139 -10.02 -4.43 -19.96
N THR A 140 -10.36 -3.88 -21.13
CA THR A 140 -9.36 -3.35 -22.09
C THR A 140 -8.55 -2.19 -21.52
N TRP A 141 -9.12 -1.42 -20.59
CA TRP A 141 -8.48 -0.24 -19.99
C TRP A 141 -7.70 -0.56 -18.73
N LEU A 142 -7.92 -1.72 -18.09
CA LEU A 142 -7.30 -2.09 -16.82
C LEU A 142 -5.79 -1.85 -16.80
N LEU A 143 -5.05 -2.23 -17.84
CA LEU A 143 -3.59 -2.07 -17.83
C LEU A 143 -3.18 -0.59 -17.81
N VAL A 144 -3.89 0.26 -18.56
CA VAL A 144 -3.65 1.71 -18.62
C VAL A 144 -4.06 2.35 -17.29
N GLU A 145 -5.25 2.00 -16.78
CA GLU A 145 -5.75 2.51 -15.50
C GLU A 145 -4.84 2.13 -14.36
N LEU A 146 -4.41 0.87 -14.28
CA LEU A 146 -3.49 0.39 -13.24
C LEU A 146 -2.13 1.09 -13.31
N SER A 147 -1.60 1.31 -14.51
CA SER A 147 -0.33 2.01 -14.73
C SER A 147 -0.39 3.45 -14.24
N LEU A 148 -1.45 4.17 -14.59
CA LEU A 148 -1.58 5.60 -14.31
C LEU A 148 -2.13 5.88 -12.91
N TYR A 149 -3.00 5.03 -12.38
CA TYR A 149 -3.70 5.29 -11.11
C TYR A 149 -2.72 5.47 -9.96
N GLY A 150 -1.70 4.59 -9.86
CA GLY A 150 -0.65 4.74 -8.85
C GLY A 150 0.06 6.09 -8.95
N ILE A 151 0.42 6.53 -10.15
CA ILE A 151 1.15 7.79 -10.41
C ILE A 151 0.27 9.02 -10.08
N VAL A 152 -0.99 9.01 -10.52
CA VAL A 152 -1.95 10.09 -10.30
C VAL A 152 -2.33 10.18 -8.82
N LEU A 153 -2.54 9.04 -8.17
CA LEU A 153 -2.76 8.99 -6.73
C LEU A 153 -1.57 9.55 -5.96
N ASP A 154 -0.36 9.17 -6.36
CA ASP A 154 0.87 9.63 -5.74
C ASP A 154 1.09 11.14 -5.91
N PHE A 155 0.57 11.76 -6.97
CA PHE A 155 0.60 13.22 -7.13
C PHE A 155 -0.16 13.92 -6.02
N TRP A 156 -1.40 13.48 -5.78
CA TRP A 156 -2.25 14.03 -4.73
C TRP A 156 -1.69 13.75 -3.34
N PHE A 157 -1.18 12.52 -3.13
CA PHE A 157 -0.52 12.16 -1.89
C PHE A 157 0.75 13.01 -1.66
N TYR A 158 1.63 13.13 -2.66
CA TYR A 158 2.87 13.88 -2.58
C TYR A 158 2.64 15.30 -2.09
N TRP A 159 1.68 16.02 -2.69
CA TRP A 159 1.40 17.40 -2.30
C TRP A 159 0.75 17.50 -0.93
N TYR A 160 -0.22 16.64 -0.64
CA TYR A 160 -0.82 16.57 0.69
C TYR A 160 0.26 16.36 1.76
N HIS A 161 1.08 15.34 1.56
CA HIS A 161 2.14 14.92 2.47
C HIS A 161 3.21 16.00 2.64
N ARG A 162 3.74 16.54 1.54
CA ARG A 162 4.75 17.60 1.58
C ARG A 162 4.24 18.84 2.32
N VAL A 163 3.02 19.29 2.02
CA VAL A 163 2.43 20.46 2.68
C VAL A 163 2.30 20.23 4.19
N MET A 164 1.94 19.03 4.64
CA MET A 164 1.86 18.69 6.07
C MET A 164 3.23 18.75 6.78
N HIS A 165 4.33 18.44 6.08
CA HIS A 165 5.68 18.55 6.65
C HIS A 165 6.24 19.96 6.63
N GLU A 166 5.99 20.72 5.55
CA GLU A 166 6.62 22.02 5.32
C GLU A 166 5.84 23.16 5.99
N VAL A 167 4.51 23.06 6.11
CA VAL A 167 3.69 24.09 6.75
C VAL A 167 3.50 23.77 8.22
N THR A 168 4.14 24.55 9.10
CA THR A 168 4.14 24.31 10.56
C THR A 168 2.73 24.20 11.16
N ALA A 169 1.76 24.97 10.67
CA ALA A 169 0.38 24.93 11.18
C ALA A 169 -0.35 23.61 10.84
N LEU A 170 0.08 22.92 9.79
CA LEU A 170 -0.54 21.71 9.28
C LEU A 170 0.11 20.43 9.82
N TRP A 171 1.37 20.51 10.29
CA TRP A 171 2.08 19.38 10.93
C TRP A 171 1.27 18.66 12.01
N LYS A 172 0.41 19.37 12.74
CA LYS A 172 -0.44 18.78 13.78
C LYS A 172 -1.36 17.66 13.29
N TYR A 173 -1.64 17.57 11.98
CA TYR A 173 -2.47 16.54 11.36
C TYR A 173 -1.67 15.32 10.89
N HIS A 174 -0.34 15.39 10.96
CA HIS A 174 0.56 14.34 10.47
C HIS A 174 1.54 13.86 11.55
N ARG A 175 1.71 14.63 12.62
CA ARG A 175 2.66 14.31 13.70
C ARG A 175 2.39 12.98 14.39
N THR A 176 1.12 12.58 14.53
CA THR A 176 0.76 11.31 15.20
C THR A 176 1.29 10.12 14.41
N HIS A 177 1.23 10.20 13.09
CA HIS A 177 1.81 9.20 12.18
C HIS A 177 3.32 9.05 12.38
N HIS A 178 4.01 10.18 12.52
CA HIS A 178 5.46 10.22 12.75
C HIS A 178 5.93 10.02 14.19
N LEU A 179 5.03 9.70 15.12
CA LEU A 179 5.42 9.17 16.43
C LEU A 179 6.13 7.82 16.27
N THR A 180 5.85 7.12 15.18
CA THR A 180 6.52 5.87 14.81
C THR A 180 7.67 6.20 13.83
N LYS A 181 8.90 5.92 14.24
CA LYS A 181 10.14 6.13 13.47
C LYS A 181 10.53 4.91 12.67
N HIS A 182 10.11 3.75 13.14
CA HIS A 182 10.46 2.44 12.64
C HIS A 182 9.16 1.63 12.55
N PRO A 183 8.18 2.08 11.74
CA PRO A 183 6.83 1.52 11.74
C PRO A 183 6.80 0.04 11.33
N ASN A 184 5.68 -0.59 11.64
CA ASN A 184 5.28 -1.90 11.12
C ASN A 184 3.91 -1.79 10.44
N PRO A 185 3.42 -2.82 9.74
CA PRO A 185 2.19 -2.74 8.95
C PRO A 185 0.93 -2.34 9.76
N LEU A 186 0.84 -2.64 11.06
CA LEU A 186 -0.28 -2.20 11.91
C LEU A 186 -0.33 -0.67 12.10
N LEU A 187 0.81 0.00 11.97
CA LEU A 187 0.97 1.43 12.20
C LEU A 187 0.74 2.26 10.92
N THR A 188 0.51 1.61 9.77
CA THR A 188 0.20 2.24 8.47
C THR A 188 -0.85 3.35 8.55
N ILE A 189 -1.86 3.14 9.40
CA ILE A 189 -3.02 4.04 9.57
C ILE A 189 -3.09 4.61 11.01
N TYR A 190 -2.00 4.53 11.77
CA TYR A 190 -1.93 5.18 13.08
C TYR A 190 -1.68 6.67 12.85
N ALA A 191 -2.74 7.46 12.71
CA ALA A 191 -2.63 8.88 12.33
C ALA A 191 -3.73 9.74 12.97
N ASP A 192 -3.70 11.05 12.75
CA ASP A 192 -4.81 11.93 13.14
C ASP A 192 -6.01 11.73 12.21
N HIS A 193 -7.22 12.10 12.66
CA HIS A 193 -8.46 11.83 11.91
C HIS A 193 -8.44 12.44 10.51
N GLU A 194 -7.89 13.64 10.35
CA GLU A 194 -7.77 14.33 9.08
C GLU A 194 -6.91 13.53 8.10
N GLN A 195 -5.75 13.03 8.56
CA GLN A 195 -4.90 12.18 7.73
C GLN A 195 -5.58 10.86 7.38
N GLU A 196 -6.24 10.20 8.34
CA GLU A 196 -7.00 8.98 8.05
C GLU A 196 -8.05 9.20 6.96
N PHE A 197 -8.79 10.31 7.04
CA PHE A 197 -9.78 10.65 6.02
C PHE A 197 -9.14 10.85 4.63
N PHE A 198 -8.05 11.62 4.54
CA PHE A 198 -7.39 11.86 3.26
C PHE A 198 -6.75 10.59 2.69
N ASP A 199 -6.08 9.77 3.50
CA ASP A 199 -5.43 8.53 3.05
C ASP A 199 -6.46 7.46 2.61
N ILE A 200 -7.59 7.34 3.33
CA ILE A 200 -8.58 6.30 3.07
C ILE A 200 -9.58 6.72 1.98
N VAL A 201 -10.00 7.98 1.97
CA VAL A 201 -11.11 8.47 1.13
C VAL A 201 -10.66 9.61 0.21
N GLY A 202 -10.10 10.68 0.76
CA GLY A 202 -9.87 11.93 0.02
C GLY A 202 -8.95 11.77 -1.19
N ILE A 203 -7.75 11.21 -0.99
CA ILE A 203 -6.74 11.04 -2.03
C ILE A 203 -7.17 9.98 -3.07
N PRO A 204 -7.68 8.79 -2.69
CA PRO A 204 -8.26 7.87 -3.65
C PRO A 204 -9.40 8.49 -4.48
N PHE A 205 -10.26 9.30 -3.86
CA PHE A 205 -11.31 10.03 -4.57
C PHE A 205 -10.74 11.05 -5.57
N MET A 206 -9.77 11.88 -5.17
CA MET A 206 -9.14 12.86 -6.06
C MET A 206 -8.45 12.17 -7.25
N ALA A 207 -7.78 11.04 -7.00
CA ALA A 207 -7.16 10.23 -8.05
C ALA A 207 -8.21 9.68 -9.03
N TYR A 208 -9.29 9.09 -8.52
CA TYR A 208 -10.41 8.61 -9.33
C TYR A 208 -11.04 9.72 -10.17
N ALA A 209 -11.36 10.86 -9.55
CA ALA A 209 -11.94 12.01 -10.24
C ALA A 209 -11.00 12.53 -11.35
N THR A 210 -9.70 12.59 -11.09
CA THR A 210 -8.69 12.98 -12.09
C THR A 210 -8.69 12.02 -13.27
N MET A 211 -8.68 10.71 -13.02
CA MET A 211 -8.70 9.68 -14.07
C MET A 211 -10.00 9.74 -14.90
N LYS A 212 -11.16 9.98 -14.26
CA LYS A 212 -12.43 10.21 -14.94
C LYS A 212 -12.41 11.46 -15.82
N ILE A 213 -11.82 12.56 -15.34
CA ILE A 213 -11.67 13.81 -16.11
C ILE A 213 -10.75 13.60 -17.32
N MET A 214 -9.72 12.75 -17.19
CA MET A 214 -8.86 12.33 -18.32
C MET A 214 -9.58 11.44 -19.35
N GLY A 215 -10.84 11.07 -19.10
CA GLY A 215 -11.66 10.27 -20.02
C GLY A 215 -11.55 8.76 -19.82
N LEU A 216 -10.92 8.28 -18.74
CA LEU A 216 -10.83 6.85 -18.47
C LEU A 216 -12.16 6.29 -17.92
N PRO A 217 -12.52 5.04 -18.24
CA PRO A 217 -13.75 4.42 -17.75
C PRO A 217 -13.84 4.38 -16.22
N MET A 218 -12.77 3.93 -15.56
CA MET A 218 -12.66 3.68 -14.12
C MET A 218 -13.90 2.95 -13.58
N GLY A 219 -14.22 1.81 -14.18
CA GLY A 219 -15.31 0.94 -13.71
C GLY A 219 -14.99 0.36 -12.33
N PHE A 220 -16.02 -0.12 -11.61
CA PHE A 220 -15.84 -0.63 -10.25
C PHE A 220 -14.78 -1.72 -10.15
N TYR A 221 -14.81 -2.72 -11.04
CA TYR A 221 -13.93 -3.88 -10.91
C TYR A 221 -12.48 -3.56 -11.29
N GLU A 222 -12.26 -2.67 -12.26
CA GLU A 222 -10.92 -2.19 -12.62
C GLU A 222 -10.33 -1.33 -11.50
N TRP A 223 -11.14 -0.40 -10.97
CA TRP A 223 -10.73 0.45 -9.85
C TRP A 223 -10.56 -0.33 -8.55
N TYR A 224 -11.33 -1.41 -8.35
CA TYR A 224 -11.14 -2.36 -7.25
C TYR A 224 -9.75 -3.01 -7.30
N ILE A 225 -9.28 -3.45 -8.47
CA ILE A 225 -7.92 -3.98 -8.64
C ILE A 225 -6.89 -2.90 -8.33
N CYS A 226 -7.05 -1.68 -8.87
CA CYS A 226 -6.16 -0.56 -8.56
C CYS A 226 -6.07 -0.30 -7.04
N ASN A 227 -7.18 -0.44 -6.31
CA ASN A 227 -7.20 -0.31 -4.85
C ASN A 227 -6.53 -1.48 -4.11
N GLN A 228 -6.48 -2.70 -4.67
CA GLN A 228 -5.71 -3.79 -4.07
C GLN A 228 -4.20 -3.53 -4.21
N TYR A 229 -3.77 -2.98 -5.34
CA TYR A 229 -2.38 -2.52 -5.54
C TYR A 229 -1.99 -1.39 -4.58
N LEU A 230 -2.90 -0.43 -4.39
CA LEU A 230 -2.73 0.64 -3.42
C LEU A 230 -2.58 0.07 -2.01
N GLN A 231 -3.55 -0.71 -1.52
CA GLN A 231 -3.50 -1.29 -0.17
C GLN A 231 -2.22 -2.09 0.06
N PHE A 232 -1.82 -2.89 -0.93
CA PHE A 232 -0.58 -3.65 -0.86
C PHE A 232 0.64 -2.76 -0.66
N SER A 233 0.76 -1.73 -1.48
CA SER A 233 1.89 -0.79 -1.42
C SER A 233 1.91 -0.01 -0.10
N GLU A 234 0.74 0.34 0.45
CA GLU A 234 0.63 1.05 1.73
C GLU A 234 1.14 0.22 2.92
N LEU A 235 0.79 -1.07 2.98
CA LEU A 235 1.22 -1.97 4.05
C LEU A 235 2.68 -2.37 3.91
N VAL A 236 3.13 -2.69 2.70
CA VAL A 236 4.55 -2.95 2.39
C VAL A 236 5.43 -1.75 2.73
N GLY A 237 5.01 -0.53 2.39
CA GLY A 237 5.77 0.70 2.66
C GLY A 237 6.05 0.93 4.15
N HIS A 238 5.14 0.51 5.04
CA HIS A 238 5.32 0.60 6.49
C HIS A 238 5.87 -0.68 7.13
N SER A 239 6.25 -1.67 6.33
CA SER A 239 6.73 -2.95 6.86
C SER A 239 8.13 -2.86 7.46
N GLY A 240 8.95 -1.93 6.97
CA GLY A 240 10.37 -1.84 7.30
C GLY A 240 11.20 -3.06 6.86
N LEU A 241 10.64 -3.96 6.03
CA LEU A 241 11.32 -5.18 5.62
C LEU A 241 12.64 -4.88 4.92
N ARG A 242 13.68 -5.65 5.25
CA ARG A 242 14.99 -5.57 4.58
C ARG A 242 14.99 -6.30 3.25
N LEU A 243 14.11 -5.87 2.36
CA LEU A 243 13.90 -6.41 1.03
C LEU A 243 13.77 -5.26 0.03
N SER A 244 14.36 -5.42 -1.15
CA SER A 244 14.15 -4.47 -2.25
C SER A 244 12.79 -4.77 -2.89
N ILE A 245 11.73 -4.25 -2.29
CA ILE A 245 10.35 -4.32 -2.77
C ILE A 245 9.94 -2.95 -3.29
N THR A 246 9.53 -2.90 -4.55
CA THR A 246 8.95 -1.71 -5.19
C THR A 246 7.43 -1.82 -5.18
N PRO A 247 6.67 -0.74 -4.89
CA PRO A 247 5.24 -0.68 -5.16
C PRO A 247 4.92 -1.19 -6.58
N PRO A 248 4.16 -2.29 -6.73
CA PRO A 248 4.01 -2.92 -8.03
C PRO A 248 3.26 -2.01 -9.00
N ASN A 249 3.82 -1.79 -10.19
CA ASN A 249 3.20 -1.01 -11.25
C ASN A 249 3.64 -1.58 -12.62
N PRO A 250 2.76 -1.70 -13.62
CA PRO A 250 3.18 -2.15 -14.95
C PRO A 250 4.31 -1.31 -15.58
N LEU A 251 4.50 -0.07 -15.13
CA LEU A 251 5.56 0.84 -15.57
C LEU A 251 6.81 0.82 -14.66
N THR A 252 6.91 -0.09 -13.68
CA THR A 252 8.06 -0.14 -12.76
C THR A 252 9.40 -0.28 -13.47
N TRP A 253 9.46 -1.04 -14.57
CA TRP A 253 10.68 -1.17 -15.38
C TRP A 253 11.15 0.19 -15.93
N LEU A 254 10.21 1.02 -16.38
CA LEU A 254 10.50 2.36 -16.91
C LEU A 254 10.90 3.31 -15.78
N MET A 255 10.19 3.24 -14.66
CA MET A 255 10.53 4.03 -13.47
C MET A 255 11.94 3.72 -12.98
N ARG A 256 12.38 2.46 -12.98
CA ARG A 256 13.76 2.10 -12.63
C ARG A 256 14.80 2.68 -13.58
N ILE A 257 14.56 2.65 -14.90
CA ILE A 257 15.46 3.24 -15.89
C ILE A 257 15.64 4.74 -15.63
N LEU A 258 14.58 5.41 -15.16
CA LEU A 258 14.56 6.84 -14.88
C LEU A 258 14.91 7.19 -13.42
N ASP A 259 15.28 6.20 -12.59
CA ASP A 259 15.56 6.36 -11.15
C ASP A 259 14.37 7.00 -10.38
N MET A 260 13.15 6.64 -10.78
CA MET A 260 11.86 7.09 -10.27
C MET A 260 11.09 6.00 -9.52
N ASP A 261 11.63 4.79 -9.39
CA ASP A 261 11.00 3.72 -8.62
C ASP A 261 11.16 3.96 -7.10
N LEU A 262 10.10 3.69 -6.35
CA LEU A 262 10.13 3.72 -4.88
C LEU A 262 10.50 2.33 -4.36
N VAL A 263 11.20 2.26 -3.23
CA VAL A 263 11.41 1.03 -2.46
C VAL A 263 11.04 1.26 -0.99
N VAL A 264 10.84 0.17 -0.24
CA VAL A 264 10.47 0.22 1.19
C VAL A 264 11.35 1.18 2.00
N GLU A 265 12.65 1.20 1.73
CA GLU A 265 13.59 2.08 2.45
C GLU A 265 13.30 3.57 2.25
N ASP A 266 12.75 3.99 1.10
CA ASP A 266 12.49 5.42 0.85
C ASP A 266 11.48 5.98 1.86
N HIS A 267 10.40 5.22 2.14
CA HIS A 267 9.38 5.57 3.13
C HIS A 267 9.86 5.34 4.57
N ASP A 268 10.64 4.28 4.79
CA ASP A 268 11.19 4.00 6.12
C ASP A 268 12.17 5.11 6.56
N LEU A 269 13.07 5.59 5.69
CA LEU A 269 13.95 6.73 5.96
C LEU A 269 13.17 8.03 6.20
N HIS A 270 12.06 8.23 5.47
CA HIS A 270 11.17 9.36 5.67
C HIS A 270 10.60 9.37 7.11
N HIS A 271 10.10 8.23 7.60
CA HIS A 271 9.63 8.09 8.99
C HIS A 271 10.71 8.40 10.02
N ARG A 272 11.91 7.84 9.84
CA ARG A 272 13.07 8.05 10.72
C ARG A 272 13.44 9.54 10.81
N ARG A 273 13.36 10.28 9.70
CA ARG A 273 13.68 11.71 9.67
C ARG A 273 12.62 12.56 10.38
N GLY A 274 11.34 12.34 10.08
CA GLY A 274 10.22 13.06 10.68
C GLY A 274 10.07 14.51 10.21
N TRP A 275 9.89 15.43 11.17
CA TRP A 275 9.47 16.82 10.89
C TRP A 275 10.65 17.76 10.62
N ARG A 276 10.45 18.69 9.66
CA ARG A 276 11.40 19.72 9.18
C ARG A 276 12.65 19.11 8.51
N ARG A 277 12.87 19.44 7.23
CA ARG A 277 13.89 18.81 6.35
C ARG A 277 13.58 17.33 6.11
N SER A 278 12.32 17.05 5.80
CA SER A 278 11.88 15.74 5.32
C SER A 278 12.19 15.59 3.83
N PHE A 279 11.94 14.41 3.29
CA PHE A 279 12.24 13.99 1.93
C PHE A 279 11.40 12.75 1.60
N ASN A 280 11.40 12.28 0.35
CA ASN A 280 10.65 11.10 -0.10
C ASN A 280 9.17 11.19 0.31
N TYR A 281 8.45 12.19 -0.21
CA TYR A 281 7.04 12.41 0.12
C TYR A 281 6.08 11.50 -0.66
N GLY A 282 6.54 10.84 -1.73
CA GLY A 282 5.77 9.84 -2.46
C GLY A 282 5.58 8.55 -1.66
N LYS A 283 4.49 7.82 -1.96
CA LYS A 283 4.11 6.54 -1.34
C LYS A 283 4.00 5.41 -2.35
N GLN A 284 3.81 5.73 -3.63
CA GLN A 284 3.72 4.75 -4.71
C GLN A 284 4.93 4.81 -5.64
N THR A 285 5.51 6.00 -5.85
CA THR A 285 6.61 6.23 -6.77
C THR A 285 7.55 7.31 -6.22
N ARG A 286 8.73 7.47 -6.84
CA ARG A 286 9.58 8.65 -6.63
C ARG A 286 9.43 9.67 -7.76
N ILE A 287 8.45 9.53 -8.65
CA ILE A 287 8.28 10.42 -9.82
C ILE A 287 8.21 11.87 -9.35
N TRP A 288 7.32 12.16 -8.40
CA TRP A 288 7.11 13.52 -7.91
C TRP A 288 8.28 13.99 -7.04
N ASP A 289 8.90 13.11 -6.24
CA ASP A 289 10.12 13.44 -5.52
C ASP A 289 11.28 13.79 -6.44
N ARG A 290 11.42 13.13 -7.60
CA ARG A 290 12.43 13.46 -8.61
C ARG A 290 12.12 14.78 -9.29
N VAL A 291 10.87 14.97 -9.73
CA VAL A 291 10.42 16.21 -10.39
C VAL A 291 10.65 17.43 -9.50
N PHE A 292 10.41 17.31 -8.19
CA PHE A 292 10.49 18.42 -7.26
C PHE A 292 11.74 18.43 -6.36
N GLY A 293 12.70 17.55 -6.61
CA GLY A 293 14.00 17.54 -5.93
C GLY A 293 13.94 17.20 -4.44
N THR A 294 13.05 16.29 -4.04
CA THR A 294 12.86 15.87 -2.63
C THR A 294 13.29 14.42 -2.37
N CYS A 295 14.04 13.82 -3.28
CA CYS A 295 14.66 12.51 -3.11
C CYS A 295 15.81 12.54 -2.10
N ALA A 296 15.86 11.56 -1.20
CA ALA A 296 17.06 11.27 -0.39
C ALA A 296 17.83 10.06 -0.92
N ASP A 297 19.09 9.96 -0.49
CA ASP A 297 19.95 8.81 -0.77
C ASP A 297 19.55 7.61 0.11
N ARG A 298 19.46 6.44 -0.52
CA ARG A 298 19.24 5.14 0.14
C ARG A 298 20.50 4.73 0.91
N VAL A 299 20.31 4.03 2.04
CA VAL A 299 21.42 3.57 2.89
C VAL A 299 21.75 2.11 2.58
N GLU A 300 20.77 1.23 2.69
CA GLU A 300 20.92 -0.22 2.54
C GLU A 300 20.55 -0.69 1.13
N THR A 301 19.50 -0.12 0.52
CA THR A 301 18.94 -0.51 -0.79
C THR A 301 19.53 0.26 -1.97
N LYS A 302 20.81 0.64 -1.86
CA LYS A 302 21.56 1.19 -3.01
C LYS A 302 21.61 0.18 -4.14
N MET A 303 21.67 0.66 -5.39
CA MET A 303 21.65 -0.21 -6.57
C MET A 303 22.77 -1.27 -6.52
N GLU A 304 23.99 -0.89 -6.08
CA GLU A 304 25.09 -1.84 -5.93
C GLU A 304 24.89 -2.87 -4.79
N ASN A 305 23.98 -2.62 -3.84
CA ASN A 305 23.72 -3.48 -2.70
C ASN A 305 22.58 -4.47 -2.94
N ILE A 306 21.78 -4.28 -3.99
CA ILE A 306 20.66 -5.19 -4.29
C ILE A 306 21.19 -6.51 -4.86
N ASP A 307 20.71 -7.63 -4.31
CA ASP A 307 20.94 -8.98 -4.83
C ASP A 307 19.76 -9.42 -5.70
N TYR A 308 19.93 -9.24 -7.01
CA TYR A 308 18.96 -9.68 -8.03
C TYR A 308 18.99 -11.20 -8.28
N ALA A 309 20.01 -11.92 -7.79
CA ALA A 309 20.04 -13.38 -7.89
C ALA A 309 19.18 -14.05 -6.79
N ALA A 310 18.86 -13.31 -5.72
CA ALA A 310 17.96 -13.79 -4.69
C ALA A 310 16.53 -14.00 -5.22
N ASN A 311 16.02 -15.22 -5.07
CA ASN A 311 14.70 -15.60 -5.59
C ASN A 311 13.60 -15.49 -4.52
N VAL A 312 13.48 -14.35 -3.85
CA VAL A 312 12.52 -14.16 -2.74
C VAL A 312 11.09 -14.38 -3.21
N ARG A 313 10.28 -15.10 -2.42
CA ARG A 313 8.88 -15.39 -2.71
C ARG A 313 8.01 -14.86 -1.57
N ILE A 314 6.99 -14.08 -1.92
CA ILE A 314 5.95 -13.69 -0.96
C ILE A 314 5.06 -14.92 -0.67
N PRO A 315 4.87 -15.30 0.60
CA PRO A 315 3.95 -16.38 0.97
C PRO A 315 2.53 -16.07 0.50
N TYR A 316 1.85 -17.06 -0.07
CA TYR A 316 0.46 -16.92 -0.55
C TYR A 316 -0.59 -17.22 0.54
N ILE A 317 -0.17 -17.74 1.70
CA ILE A 317 -1.04 -18.22 2.78
C ILE A 317 -0.58 -17.62 4.11
#